data_AF-A0A7Y9HY59-F1
#
_entry.id   AF-A0A7Y9HY59-F1
#
_cell.length_a   1.000
_cell.length_b   1.000
_cell.length_c   1.000
_cell.angle_alpha   90.00
_cell.angle_beta   90.00
_cell.angle_gamma   90.00
#
_symmetry.space_group_name_H-M   'P 1'
#
loop_
_entity.id
_entity.type
_entity.pdbx_description
1 polymer ?
#
loop_
_entity_poly.entity_id
_entity_poly.type
_entity_poly.pdbx_seq_one_letter_code
_entity_poly.pdbx_strand_id
1 'polypeptide(L)'
;MKLLTVISASLFAFIFLTTTNCAYSQITEKSAREWVNSKEWANGLSLNVAPSVDALEFYKQYHASKAVWDKVFQFLKDHNLDTLSVGKHPIDGDNAYASITYGPSKTLDEAKWESHRKYIDLQYVIKGEEKIEVAPVSAATVVTPYNEARDAANYTADGTYYIAKPGTFYLFFPRDAHRPNIKVDGYDDVKKLVIKIKVIQ
;
A
#
# COMPACT_ATOMS: atom_id res chain seq x y z
N MET A 1 -69.42 15.86 -52.97
CA MET A 1 -68.21 16.10 -53.80
C MET A 1 -67.01 15.51 -53.06
N LYS A 2 -66.31 14.57 -53.72
CA LYS A 2 -65.05 13.85 -53.38
C LYS A 2 -65.03 12.83 -52.20
N LEU A 3 -64.95 11.56 -52.62
CA LEU A 3 -64.25 10.43 -51.98
C LEU A 3 -62.72 10.64 -52.03
N LEU A 4 -61.97 10.03 -51.09
CA LEU A 4 -60.68 9.31 -51.26
C LEU A 4 -60.19 8.88 -49.86
N THR A 5 -60.20 7.59 -49.49
CA THR A 5 -59.21 6.51 -49.74
C THR A 5 -58.24 6.32 -48.57
N VAL A 6 -58.26 5.09 -48.05
CA VAL A 6 -57.37 4.48 -47.04
C VAL A 6 -55.99 4.20 -47.65
N ILE A 7 -54.88 4.26 -46.87
CA ILE A 7 -53.74 3.32 -46.93
C ILE A 7 -52.86 3.45 -45.66
N SER A 8 -52.44 2.27 -45.19
CA SER A 8 -51.55 1.87 -44.08
C SER A 8 -50.09 2.37 -44.14
N ALA A 9 -49.43 2.48 -42.98
CA ALA A 9 -47.98 2.30 -42.70
C ALA A 9 -47.60 3.10 -41.43
N SER A 10 -46.70 2.75 -40.52
CA SER A 10 -45.87 1.58 -40.25
C SER A 10 -45.31 1.73 -38.83
N LEU A 11 -45.10 0.59 -38.19
CA LEU A 11 -44.34 0.33 -36.97
C LEU A 11 -42.92 0.95 -36.98
N PHE A 12 -42.50 1.67 -35.93
CA PHE A 12 -41.08 1.84 -35.46
C PHE A 12 -41.14 2.49 -34.06
N ALA A 13 -40.90 1.79 -32.94
CA ALA A 13 -39.64 1.30 -32.38
C ALA A 13 -39.18 2.17 -31.18
N PHE A 14 -39.17 1.52 -30.02
CA PHE A 14 -38.25 1.66 -28.88
C PHE A 14 -37.58 3.00 -28.57
N ILE A 15 -37.88 3.53 -27.38
CA ILE A 15 -36.86 4.13 -26.53
C ILE A 15 -36.73 3.26 -25.29
N PHE A 16 -35.71 2.40 -25.32
CA PHE A 16 -35.15 1.78 -24.12
C PHE A 16 -34.64 2.91 -23.21
N LEU A 17 -35.26 3.12 -22.05
CA LEU A 17 -34.56 3.73 -20.93
C LEU A 17 -33.58 2.67 -20.41
N THR A 18 -32.36 2.64 -20.94
CA THR A 18 -31.26 2.01 -20.22
C THR A 18 -30.87 2.94 -19.10
N THR A 19 -31.41 2.71 -17.91
CA THR A 19 -30.74 3.16 -16.70
C THR A 19 -29.42 2.39 -16.65
N THR A 20 -28.32 3.07 -16.97
CA THR A 20 -26.99 2.59 -16.58
C THR A 20 -26.92 2.68 -15.07
N ASN A 21 -27.47 1.66 -14.40
CA ASN A 21 -27.03 1.31 -13.06
C ASN A 21 -25.57 0.93 -13.20
N CYS A 22 -24.67 1.90 -13.04
CA CYS A 22 -23.27 1.64 -12.76
C CYS A 22 -23.27 0.84 -11.46
N ALA A 23 -23.26 -0.48 -11.58
CA ALA A 23 -23.01 -1.38 -10.48
C ALA A 23 -21.57 -1.14 -10.04
N TYR A 24 -21.36 -0.15 -9.16
CA TYR A 24 -20.20 -0.14 -8.28
C TYR A 24 -20.35 -1.37 -7.39
N SER A 25 -19.81 -2.49 -7.88
CA SER A 25 -19.52 -3.66 -7.07
C SER A 25 -18.78 -3.14 -5.82
N GLN A 26 -19.39 -3.28 -4.65
CA GLN A 26 -18.73 -2.98 -3.40
C GLN A 26 -17.57 -3.97 -3.26
N ILE A 27 -16.34 -3.48 -3.38
CA ILE A 27 -15.14 -4.31 -3.26
C ILE A 27 -15.13 -5.00 -1.89
N THR A 28 -14.99 -6.32 -1.89
CA THR A 28 -14.89 -7.14 -0.67
C THR A 28 -13.42 -7.45 -0.37
N GLU A 29 -13.12 -7.86 0.86
CA GLU A 29 -11.77 -8.31 1.24
C GLU A 29 -11.30 -9.48 0.36
N LYS A 30 -12.19 -10.43 0.04
CA LYS A 30 -11.88 -11.56 -0.84
C LYS A 30 -11.48 -11.10 -2.23
N SER A 31 -12.29 -10.27 -2.89
CA SER A 31 -11.99 -9.75 -4.24
C SER A 31 -10.75 -8.85 -4.24
N ALA A 32 -10.50 -8.11 -3.17
CA ALA A 32 -9.29 -7.31 -3.03
C ALA A 32 -8.05 -8.20 -2.90
N ARG A 33 -8.14 -9.31 -2.15
CA ARG A 33 -7.06 -10.32 -2.05
C ARG A 33 -6.81 -11.00 -3.39
N GLU A 34 -7.85 -11.35 -4.14
CA GLU A 34 -7.74 -11.89 -5.50
C GLU A 34 -7.01 -10.89 -6.42
N TRP A 35 -7.35 -9.61 -6.34
CA TRP A 35 -6.64 -8.54 -7.05
C TRP A 35 -5.17 -8.43 -6.62
N VAL A 36 -4.85 -8.47 -5.33
CA VAL A 36 -3.44 -8.48 -4.87
C VAL A 36 -2.67 -9.66 -5.47
N ASN A 37 -3.28 -10.84 -5.47
CA ASN A 37 -2.68 -12.07 -5.99
C ASN A 37 -2.53 -12.08 -7.51
N SER A 38 -3.39 -11.36 -8.24
CA SER A 38 -3.28 -11.20 -9.70
C SER A 38 -2.00 -10.46 -10.13
N LYS A 39 -1.40 -9.68 -9.21
CA LYS A 39 -0.25 -8.80 -9.45
C LYS A 39 -0.47 -7.76 -10.56
N GLU A 40 -1.71 -7.38 -10.86
CA GLU A 40 -2.03 -6.30 -11.80
C GLU A 40 -1.34 -4.97 -11.43
N TRP A 41 -1.18 -4.71 -10.12
CA TRP A 41 -0.46 -3.54 -9.58
C TRP A 41 1.06 -3.60 -9.79
N ALA A 42 1.63 -4.78 -10.04
CA ALA A 42 3.08 -4.98 -9.94
C ALA A 42 3.87 -4.40 -11.12
N ASN A 43 3.23 -4.08 -12.24
CA ASN A 43 3.91 -3.54 -13.44
C ASN A 43 5.15 -4.37 -13.86
N GLY A 44 5.08 -5.70 -13.71
CA GLY A 44 6.19 -6.63 -14.00
C GLY A 44 7.22 -6.81 -12.88
N LEU A 45 7.02 -6.20 -11.69
CA LEU A 45 7.83 -6.47 -10.51
C LEU A 45 7.65 -7.91 -10.04
N SER A 46 8.77 -8.56 -9.71
CA SER A 46 8.79 -9.87 -9.08
C SER A 46 8.90 -9.73 -7.55
N LEU A 47 7.95 -9.05 -6.94
CA LEU A 47 7.83 -8.92 -5.48
C LEU A 47 6.57 -9.61 -4.98
N ASN A 48 6.63 -10.09 -3.74
CA ASN A 48 5.49 -10.63 -3.00
C ASN A 48 4.96 -9.59 -2.01
N VAL A 49 3.68 -9.69 -1.69
CA VAL A 49 3.03 -8.87 -0.67
C VAL A 49 2.98 -9.67 0.63
N ALA A 50 3.40 -9.06 1.74
CA ALA A 50 3.39 -9.72 3.03
C ALA A 50 1.95 -10.14 3.45
N PRO A 51 1.78 -11.28 4.14
CA PRO A 51 0.48 -11.73 4.61
C PRO A 51 -0.21 -10.75 5.58
N SER A 52 0.56 -9.90 6.26
CA SER A 52 0.05 -8.86 7.17
C SER A 52 -0.70 -7.74 6.45
N VAL A 53 -0.53 -7.60 5.13
CA VAL A 53 -1.13 -6.50 4.37
C VAL A 53 -2.63 -6.69 4.26
N ASP A 54 -3.37 -5.67 4.71
CA ASP A 54 -4.80 -5.54 4.43
C ASP A 54 -5.00 -5.30 2.92
N ALA A 55 -5.51 -6.31 2.23
CA ALA A 55 -5.72 -6.25 0.80
C ALA A 55 -6.81 -5.24 0.40
N LEU A 56 -7.85 -5.07 1.23
CA LEU A 56 -8.94 -4.15 0.96
C LEU A 56 -8.44 -2.71 1.01
N GLU A 57 -7.64 -2.37 2.02
CA GLU A 57 -7.06 -1.03 2.14
C GLU A 57 -6.01 -0.78 1.05
N PHE A 58 -5.18 -1.78 0.73
CA PHE A 58 -4.26 -1.67 -0.40
C PHE A 58 -5.00 -1.40 -1.71
N TYR A 59 -6.07 -2.16 -1.99
CA TYR A 59 -6.89 -1.95 -3.18
C TYR A 59 -7.46 -0.52 -3.22
N LYS A 60 -8.06 -0.05 -2.12
CA LYS A 60 -8.67 1.28 -2.05
C LYS A 60 -7.63 2.38 -2.29
N GLN A 61 -6.52 2.34 -1.57
CA GLN A 61 -5.46 3.34 -1.68
C GLN A 61 -4.83 3.33 -3.08
N TYR A 62 -4.58 2.15 -3.65
CA TYR A 62 -4.06 2.01 -5.01
C TYR A 62 -4.99 2.67 -6.03
N HIS A 63 -6.29 2.39 -5.99
CA HIS A 63 -7.23 2.93 -6.97
C HIS A 63 -7.54 4.42 -6.74
N ALA A 64 -7.52 4.89 -5.49
CA ALA A 64 -7.75 6.29 -5.16
C ALA A 64 -6.63 7.23 -5.65
N SER A 65 -5.39 6.73 -5.76
CA SER A 65 -4.24 7.51 -6.23
C SER A 65 -3.35 6.74 -7.21
N LYS A 66 -3.97 6.02 -8.15
CA LYS A 66 -3.29 5.07 -9.05
C LYS A 66 -2.02 5.62 -9.71
N ALA A 67 -2.05 6.87 -10.17
CA ALA A 67 -0.89 7.50 -10.82
C ALA A 67 0.34 7.59 -9.88
N VAL A 68 0.15 7.80 -8.58
CA VAL A 68 1.25 7.84 -7.59
C VAL A 68 1.79 6.42 -7.36
N TRP A 69 0.89 5.44 -7.19
CA TRP A 69 1.28 4.05 -7.00
C TRP A 69 2.01 3.47 -8.22
N ASP A 70 1.56 3.79 -9.43
CA ASP A 70 2.23 3.40 -10.67
C ASP A 70 3.67 3.92 -10.69
N LYS A 71 3.91 5.19 -10.29
CA LYS A 71 5.26 5.76 -10.16
C LYS A 71 6.10 5.05 -9.09
N VAL A 72 5.50 4.68 -7.97
CA VAL A 72 6.17 3.91 -6.90
C VAL A 72 6.64 2.55 -7.39
N PHE A 73 5.78 1.80 -8.09
CA PHE A 73 6.15 0.50 -8.63
C PHE A 73 7.11 0.62 -9.83
N GLN A 74 6.99 1.67 -10.64
CA GLN A 74 7.95 1.99 -11.69
C GLN A 74 9.34 2.31 -11.10
N PHE A 75 9.40 3.09 -10.01
CA PHE A 75 10.66 3.37 -9.30
C PHE A 75 11.35 2.09 -8.84
N LEU A 76 10.60 1.16 -8.22
CA LEU A 76 11.11 -0.14 -7.79
C LEU A 76 11.65 -1.00 -8.96
N LYS A 77 11.08 -0.83 -10.15
CA LYS A 77 11.44 -1.60 -11.35
C LYS A 77 12.69 -1.07 -12.03
N ASP A 78 12.81 0.25 -12.10
CA ASP A 78 13.88 0.91 -12.87
C ASP A 78 15.20 1.04 -12.11
N HIS A 79 15.18 0.82 -10.79
CA HIS A 79 16.36 0.98 -9.95
C HIS A 79 16.89 -0.37 -9.46
N ASN A 80 18.22 -0.54 -9.56
CA ASN A 80 18.90 -1.58 -8.82
C ASN A 80 19.02 -1.17 -7.34
N LEU A 81 18.17 -1.74 -6.49
CA LEU A 81 18.11 -1.41 -5.06
C LEU A 81 19.41 -1.76 -4.31
N ASP A 82 20.18 -2.75 -4.79
CA ASP A 82 21.44 -3.15 -4.17
C ASP A 82 22.50 -2.04 -4.27
N THR A 83 22.50 -1.28 -5.35
CA THR A 83 23.48 -0.21 -5.60
C THR A 83 22.96 1.18 -5.25
N LEU A 84 21.66 1.34 -4.96
CA LEU A 84 21.09 2.62 -4.58
C LEU A 84 21.70 3.13 -3.28
N SER A 85 22.09 4.41 -3.26
CA SER A 85 22.76 5.04 -2.13
C SER A 85 21.82 5.24 -0.94
N VAL A 86 22.38 5.20 0.27
CA VAL A 86 21.68 5.56 1.51
C VAL A 86 21.20 7.01 1.43
N GLY A 87 19.96 7.26 1.86
CA GLY A 87 19.36 8.58 1.83
C GLY A 87 17.97 8.61 1.19
N LYS A 88 17.48 9.82 0.97
CA LYS A 88 16.14 10.09 0.42
C LYS A 88 16.21 10.22 -1.10
N HIS A 89 15.28 9.57 -1.80
CA HIS A 89 15.12 9.58 -3.24
C HIS A 89 13.69 10.02 -3.59
N PRO A 90 13.49 11.18 -4.25
CA PRO A 90 12.17 11.62 -4.68
C PRO A 90 11.52 10.67 -5.69
N ILE A 91 10.20 10.49 -5.61
CA ILE A 91 9.42 9.72 -6.62
C ILE A 91 8.36 10.61 -7.24
N ASP A 92 7.55 11.29 -6.41
CA ASP A 92 6.47 12.18 -6.88
C ASP A 92 6.24 13.35 -5.91
N GLY A 93 7.19 14.28 -5.86
CA GLY A 93 7.13 15.41 -4.93
C GLY A 93 6.90 14.97 -3.48
N ASP A 94 5.90 15.55 -2.83
CA ASP A 94 5.46 15.16 -1.48
C ASP A 94 4.45 14.00 -1.47
N ASN A 95 4.02 13.49 -2.62
CA ASN A 95 3.09 12.38 -2.69
C ASN A 95 3.79 11.02 -2.50
N ALA A 96 5.03 10.90 -2.97
CA ALA A 96 5.83 9.70 -2.74
C ALA A 96 7.34 9.97 -2.73
N TYR A 97 8.06 9.35 -1.79
CA TYR A 97 9.52 9.36 -1.75
C TYR A 97 10.07 8.10 -1.07
N ALA A 98 11.19 7.61 -1.59
CA ALA A 98 11.95 6.49 -1.05
C ALA A 98 12.99 6.96 -0.02
N SER A 99 13.22 6.16 1.00
CA SER A 99 14.35 6.29 1.93
C SER A 99 15.09 4.96 1.99
N ILE A 100 16.37 4.98 1.63
CA ILE A 100 17.27 3.84 1.76
C ILE A 100 18.07 3.99 3.03
N THR A 101 18.09 2.95 3.86
CA THR A 101 18.92 2.87 5.05
C THR A 101 19.78 1.61 5.02
N TYR A 102 21.00 1.70 5.54
CA TYR A 102 21.87 0.57 5.80
C TYR A 102 22.57 0.78 7.14
N GLY A 103 22.56 -0.23 8.00
CA GLY A 103 23.19 -0.17 9.31
C GLY A 103 22.75 -1.31 10.22
N PRO A 104 23.14 -1.24 11.50
CA PRO A 104 22.90 -2.33 12.45
C PRO A 104 21.42 -2.53 12.74
N SER A 105 21.05 -3.80 12.88
CA SER A 105 19.79 -4.22 13.48
C SER A 105 19.74 -3.82 14.95
N LYS A 106 18.53 -3.60 15.47
CA LYS A 106 18.29 -3.23 16.87
C LYS A 106 17.99 -4.47 17.70
N THR A 107 18.38 -4.45 18.97
CA THR A 107 17.77 -5.33 19.97
C THR A 107 16.28 -5.02 20.08
N LEU A 108 15.52 -5.94 20.70
CA LEU A 108 14.09 -5.72 20.93
C LEU A 108 13.87 -4.40 21.68
N ASP A 109 14.58 -4.19 22.80
CA ASP A 109 14.41 -3.02 23.67
C ASP A 109 14.76 -1.68 23.00
N GLU A 110 15.64 -1.68 22.00
CA GLU A 110 16.00 -0.48 21.22
C GLU A 110 15.01 -0.17 20.10
N ALA A 111 14.28 -1.18 19.61
CA ALA A 111 13.26 -1.02 18.57
C ALA A 111 12.01 -0.38 19.16
N LYS A 112 11.41 0.58 18.44
CA LYS A 112 10.26 1.35 18.91
C LYS A 112 9.06 1.11 18.01
N TRP A 113 7.89 0.97 18.62
CA TRP A 113 6.64 0.98 17.89
C TRP A 113 6.34 2.39 17.38
N GLU A 114 5.88 2.47 16.15
CA GLU A 114 5.45 3.72 15.53
C GLU A 114 4.26 3.53 14.58
N SER A 115 3.58 4.62 14.28
CA SER A 115 2.61 4.71 13.20
C SER A 115 2.62 6.11 12.60
N HIS A 116 2.02 6.22 11.42
CA HIS A 116 1.97 7.44 10.61
C HIS A 116 0.51 7.80 10.30
N ARG A 117 0.21 9.06 10.00
CA ARG A 117 -1.15 9.48 9.61
C ARG A 117 -1.22 10.06 8.20
N LYS A 118 -0.14 10.63 7.69
CA LYS A 118 -0.08 11.26 6.36
C LYS A 118 0.44 10.30 5.31
N TYR A 119 1.29 9.35 5.69
CA TYR A 119 1.90 8.41 4.78
C TYR A 119 1.62 6.96 5.15
N ILE A 120 1.55 6.13 4.11
CA ILE A 120 1.63 4.68 4.13
C ILE A 120 3.11 4.32 3.94
N ASP A 121 3.58 3.33 4.67
CA ASP A 121 4.93 2.81 4.54
C ASP A 121 4.92 1.55 3.68
N LEU A 122 5.56 1.61 2.51
CA LEU A 122 5.99 0.42 1.78
C LEU A 122 7.41 0.08 2.19
N GLN A 123 7.57 -0.96 3.01
CA GLN A 123 8.86 -1.37 3.54
C GLN A 123 9.35 -2.66 2.86
N TYR A 124 10.61 -2.65 2.44
CA TYR A 124 11.25 -3.76 1.73
C TYR A 124 12.70 -3.95 2.19
N VAL A 125 13.06 -5.16 2.62
CA VAL A 125 14.45 -5.52 2.92
C VAL A 125 15.18 -5.80 1.61
N ILE A 126 16.23 -5.02 1.34
CA ILE A 126 17.08 -5.17 0.15
C ILE A 126 18.13 -6.25 0.41
N LYS A 127 18.78 -6.21 1.58
CA LYS A 127 19.82 -7.17 1.98
C LYS A 127 19.77 -7.41 3.49
N GLY A 128 19.99 -8.66 3.90
CA GLY A 128 19.89 -9.11 5.29
C GLY A 128 18.47 -9.55 5.64
N GLU A 129 18.17 -9.58 6.93
CA GLU A 129 16.84 -9.87 7.46
C GLU A 129 16.55 -8.97 8.66
N GLU A 130 15.28 -8.65 8.89
CA GLU A 130 14.81 -8.00 10.12
C GLU A 130 13.53 -8.66 10.62
N LYS A 131 13.28 -8.62 11.93
CA LYS A 131 11.95 -8.88 12.47
C LYS A 131 11.16 -7.58 12.46
N ILE A 132 9.88 -7.69 12.13
CA ILE A 132 8.90 -6.62 12.20
C ILE A 132 7.72 -7.12 13.03
N GLU A 133 7.32 -6.34 14.03
CA GLU A 133 6.05 -6.55 14.72
C GLU A 133 4.98 -5.61 14.16
N VAL A 134 3.74 -6.09 14.08
CA VAL A 134 2.58 -5.29 13.64
C VAL A 134 1.42 -5.48 14.60
N ALA A 135 0.77 -4.39 14.96
CA ALA A 135 -0.42 -4.36 15.81
C ALA A 135 -1.39 -3.27 15.34
N PRO A 136 -2.71 -3.43 15.52
CA PRO A 136 -3.64 -2.35 15.23
C PRO A 136 -3.43 -1.20 16.22
N VAL A 137 -3.38 0.03 15.74
CA VAL A 137 -3.26 1.25 16.57
C VAL A 137 -4.36 1.30 17.65
N SER A 138 -5.54 0.78 17.37
CA SER A 138 -6.66 0.71 18.32
C SER A 138 -6.41 -0.19 19.54
N ALA A 139 -5.45 -1.11 19.46
CA ALA A 139 -5.02 -1.96 20.57
C ALA A 139 -3.68 -1.52 21.19
N ALA A 140 -3.06 -0.47 20.65
CA ALA A 140 -1.77 0.03 21.12
C ALA A 140 -1.93 1.13 22.19
N THR A 141 -1.00 1.18 23.13
CA THR A 141 -0.95 2.23 24.16
C THR A 141 0.03 3.33 23.72
N VAL A 142 -0.44 4.58 23.69
CA VAL A 142 0.39 5.73 23.28
C VAL A 142 1.46 6.02 24.33
N VAL A 143 2.72 6.05 23.91
CA VAL A 143 3.88 6.48 24.71
C VAL A 143 4.29 7.91 24.37
N THR A 144 4.29 8.23 23.07
CA THR A 144 4.54 9.59 22.58
C THR A 144 3.41 9.99 21.66
N PRO A 145 2.65 11.05 21.99
CA PRO A 145 1.56 11.53 21.15
C PRO A 145 2.03 11.88 19.74
N TYR A 146 1.06 11.87 18.82
CA TYR A 146 1.32 12.16 17.41
C TYR A 146 1.92 13.56 17.21
N ASN A 147 3.01 13.62 16.44
CA ASN A 147 3.68 14.84 16.03
C ASN A 147 3.44 15.09 14.53
N GLU A 148 2.74 16.19 14.24
CA GLU A 148 2.32 16.60 12.88
C GLU A 148 3.52 16.82 11.93
N ALA A 149 4.62 17.39 12.42
CA ALA A 149 5.78 17.72 11.60
C ALA A 149 6.60 16.48 11.23
N ARG A 150 6.63 15.47 12.12
CA ARG A 150 7.35 14.20 11.92
C ARG A 150 6.47 13.10 11.32
N ASP A 151 5.16 13.34 11.26
CA ASP A 151 4.14 12.34 10.93
C ASP A 151 4.29 11.05 11.74
N ALA A 152 4.49 11.14 13.05
CA ALA A 152 4.77 9.96 13.86
C ALA A 152 4.16 10.04 15.26
N ALA A 153 3.68 8.90 15.75
CA ALA A 153 3.40 8.62 17.15
C ALA A 153 4.19 7.39 17.60
N ASN A 154 4.49 7.26 18.89
CA ASN A 154 5.13 6.07 19.45
C ASN A 154 4.24 5.37 20.47
N TYR A 155 4.41 4.06 20.56
CA TYR A 155 3.51 3.18 21.31
C TYR A 155 4.26 2.12 22.13
N THR A 156 3.51 1.45 22.99
CA THR A 156 3.72 0.05 23.34
C THR A 156 2.54 -0.76 22.80
N ALA A 157 2.80 -1.96 22.30
CA ALA A 157 1.77 -2.87 21.82
C ALA A 157 2.27 -4.32 21.91
N ASP A 158 1.33 -5.25 21.98
CA ASP A 158 1.55 -6.66 21.66
C ASP A 158 1.14 -6.86 20.20
N GLY A 159 2.01 -7.48 19.39
CA GLY A 159 1.73 -7.64 17.97
C GLY A 159 2.20 -8.96 17.39
N THR A 160 1.89 -9.13 16.11
CA THR A 160 2.28 -10.30 15.34
C THR A 160 3.66 -10.10 14.75
N TYR A 161 4.52 -11.10 14.89
CA TYR A 161 5.88 -11.11 14.37
C TYR A 161 5.96 -11.60 12.92
N TYR A 162 6.81 -10.95 12.14
CA TYR A 162 7.18 -11.37 10.79
C TYR A 162 8.69 -11.26 10.59
N ILE A 163 9.29 -12.24 9.91
CA ILE A 163 10.67 -12.14 9.42
C ILE A 163 10.63 -11.56 8.01
N ALA A 164 11.10 -10.33 7.85
CA ALA A 164 11.21 -9.63 6.59
C ALA A 164 12.59 -9.91 5.97
N LYS A 165 12.58 -10.29 4.68
CA LYS A 165 13.76 -10.63 3.88
C LYS A 165 13.53 -10.29 2.41
N PRO A 166 14.56 -10.30 1.55
CA PRO A 166 14.42 -9.96 0.14
C PRO A 166 13.33 -10.79 -0.57
N GLY A 167 12.62 -10.15 -1.50
CA GLY A 167 11.51 -10.73 -2.28
C GLY A 167 10.10 -10.43 -1.76
N THR A 168 9.92 -9.88 -0.55
CA THR A 168 8.59 -9.54 0.00
C THR A 168 8.59 -8.11 0.55
N PHE A 169 7.59 -7.30 0.19
CA PHE A 169 7.35 -6.01 0.82
C PHE A 169 6.16 -6.05 1.78
N TYR A 170 6.17 -5.11 2.72
CA TYR A 170 5.15 -4.87 3.72
C TYR A 170 4.50 -3.52 3.44
N LEU A 171 3.21 -3.39 3.77
CA LEU A 171 2.51 -2.11 3.82
C LEU A 171 2.05 -1.86 5.26
N PHE A 172 2.31 -0.67 5.77
CA PHE A 172 1.76 -0.19 7.04
C PHE A 172 0.90 1.04 6.77
N PHE A 173 -0.41 0.88 6.91
CA PHE A 173 -1.39 1.94 6.78
C PHE A 173 -1.49 2.75 8.08
N PRO A 174 -2.20 3.90 8.10
CA PRO A 174 -2.27 4.73 9.30
C PRO A 174 -2.81 4.06 10.57
N ARG A 175 -3.53 2.96 10.43
CA ARG A 175 -4.05 2.15 11.54
C ARG A 175 -3.13 1.04 12.00
N ASP A 176 -1.96 0.88 11.38
CA ASP A 176 -1.01 -0.18 11.66
C ASP A 176 0.18 0.39 12.45
N ALA A 177 0.19 0.13 13.76
CA ALA A 177 1.38 0.31 14.55
C ALA A 177 2.37 -0.78 14.13
N HIS A 178 3.62 -0.42 13.88
CA HIS A 178 4.65 -1.35 13.47
C HIS A 178 5.96 -1.07 14.21
N ARG A 179 6.77 -2.11 14.40
CA ARG A 179 8.08 -2.04 15.06
C ARG A 179 9.11 -2.78 14.21
N PRO A 180 9.78 -2.08 13.29
CA PRO A 180 10.75 -2.68 12.39
C PRO A 180 12.17 -2.71 12.98
N ASN A 181 13.13 -3.19 12.18
CA ASN A 181 14.57 -3.17 12.45
C ASN A 181 15.02 -4.03 13.63
N ILE A 182 14.24 -5.02 14.05
CA ILE A 182 14.61 -5.92 15.16
C ILE A 182 15.53 -7.02 14.63
N LYS A 183 16.56 -7.37 15.38
CA LYS A 183 17.58 -8.36 15.02
C LYS A 183 17.00 -9.76 14.79
N VAL A 184 17.44 -10.38 13.70
CA VAL A 184 17.36 -11.83 13.43
C VAL A 184 18.74 -12.42 13.67
N ASP A 185 18.80 -13.60 14.30
CA ASP A 185 20.08 -14.26 14.58
C ASP A 185 20.82 -14.57 13.27
N GLY A 186 22.11 -14.22 13.22
CA GLY A 186 22.93 -14.32 12.00
C GLY A 186 22.88 -13.10 11.08
N TYR A 187 22.06 -12.08 11.38
CA TYR A 187 21.95 -10.85 10.59
C TYR A 187 22.15 -9.60 11.45
N ASP A 188 23.40 -9.12 11.48
CA ASP A 188 23.78 -7.97 12.31
C ASP A 188 23.45 -6.62 11.65
N ASP A 189 23.46 -6.55 10.32
CA ASP A 189 23.11 -5.35 9.56
C ASP A 189 21.97 -5.63 8.56
N VAL A 190 21.17 -4.61 8.29
CA VAL A 190 20.08 -4.66 7.31
C VAL A 190 20.15 -3.46 6.37
N LYS A 191 20.09 -3.71 5.05
CA LYS A 191 19.83 -2.68 4.04
C LYS A 191 18.36 -2.76 3.65
N LYS A 192 17.63 -1.66 3.75
CA LYS A 192 16.20 -1.60 3.45
C LYS A 192 15.78 -0.31 2.79
N LEU A 193 14.62 -0.42 2.15
CA LEU A 193 13.87 0.67 1.55
C LEU A 193 12.59 0.87 2.35
N VAL A 194 12.26 2.12 2.61
CA VAL A 194 10.90 2.55 3.00
C VAL A 194 10.45 3.60 2.01
N ILE A 195 9.38 3.33 1.27
CA ILE A 195 8.70 4.33 0.45
C ILE A 195 7.53 4.88 1.26
N LYS A 196 7.54 6.19 1.48
CA LYS A 196 6.41 6.92 2.05
C LYS A 196 5.46 7.28 0.91
N ILE A 197 4.19 6.88 1.01
CA ILE A 197 3.14 7.10 0.01
C ILE A 197 2.00 7.85 0.67
N LYS A 198 1.64 9.03 0.17
CA LYS A 198 0.62 9.87 0.80
C LYS A 198 -0.73 9.15 0.81
N VAL A 199 -1.34 9.05 1.99
CA VAL A 199 -2.66 8.41 2.14
C VAL A 199 -3.76 9.27 1.52
N ILE A 200 -4.72 8.63 0.88
CA ILE A 200 -5.99 9.25 0.50
C ILE A 200 -7.02 8.93 1.58
N GLN A 201 -7.56 9.96 2.22
CA GLN A 201 -8.57 9.84 3.27
C GLN A 201 -9.98 9.83 2.70
#